data_AF-A0A496SE21-F1
#
_entry.id   AF-A0A496SE21-F1
#
_cell.length_a   1.000
_cell.length_b   1.000
_cell.length_c   1.000
_cell.angle_alpha   90.00
_cell.angle_beta   90.00
_cell.angle_gamma   90.00
#
_symmetry.space_group_name_H-M   'P 1'
#
loop_
_entity.id
_entity.type
_entity.pdbx_description
1 polymer ?
#
loop_
_entity_poly.entity_id
_entity_poly.type
_entity_poly.pdbx_seq_one_letter_code
_entity_poly.pdbx_strand_id
1 'polypeptide(L)' 'VDASGRDPVYVGRIRKDPSAENSLDIFVVADNIRKGAALNAVQIAEKMMEMGLI' A
#
# COMPACT_ATOMS: atom_id res chain seq x y z
N VAL A 1 -10.95 -11.73 4.55
CA VAL A 1 -11.97 -10.64 4.49
C VAL A 1 -11.49 -9.36 5.17
N ASP A 2 -10.46 -9.40 6.01
CA ASP A 2 -10.09 -8.27 6.88
C ASP A 2 -9.61 -7.00 6.17
N ALA A 3 -9.09 -7.11 4.95
CA ALA A 3 -8.63 -5.95 4.17
C ALA A 3 -9.70 -5.35 3.24
N SER A 4 -10.74 -6.12 2.87
CA SER A 4 -11.70 -5.67 1.87
C SER A 4 -12.57 -4.53 2.40
N GLY A 5 -12.82 -3.54 1.55
CA GLY A 5 -13.57 -2.32 1.87
C GLY A 5 -12.81 -1.32 2.73
N ARG A 6 -11.53 -1.57 3.06
CA ARG A 6 -10.72 -0.71 3.92
C ARG A 6 -9.64 0.03 3.15
N ASP A 7 -9.33 1.23 3.61
CA ASP A 7 -8.31 2.11 3.03
C ASP A 7 -6.85 1.70 3.34
N PRO A 8 -6.51 1.16 4.53
CA PRO A 8 -5.13 0.86 4.87
C PRO A 8 -4.51 -0.27 4.04
N VAL A 9 -3.19 -0.20 3.87
CA VAL A 9 -2.36 -1.35 3.51
C VAL A 9 -1.88 -2.00 4.80
N TYR A 10 -2.15 -3.30 4.96
CA TYR A 10 -1.72 -4.07 6.12
C TYR A 10 -0.39 -4.75 5.82
N VAL A 11 0.56 -4.64 6.75
CA VAL A 11 1.88 -5.27 6.67
C VAL A 11 2.09 -6.12 7.92
N GLY A 12 2.53 -7.36 7.73
CA GLY A 12 2.80 -8.29 8.81
C GLY A 12 3.84 -9.33 8.43
N ARG A 13 4.04 -10.32 9.32
CA ARG A 13 5.02 -11.40 9.14
C ARG A 13 6.45 -10.90 8.87
N ILE A 14 6.76 -9.71 9.37
CA ILE A 14 8.05 -9.03 9.24
C ILE A 14 9.12 -9.85 9.93
N ARG A 15 10.11 -10.31 9.17
CA ARG A 15 11.25 -11.09 9.68
C ARG A 15 12.47 -10.95 8.77
N LYS A 16 13.67 -11.13 9.33
CA LYS A 16 14.90 -11.19 8.54
C LYS A 16 14.86 -12.40 7.61
N ASP A 17 15.19 -12.20 6.34
CA ASP A 17 15.36 -13.29 5.38
C ASP A 17 16.70 -13.98 5.64
N PRO A 18 16.74 -15.31 5.83
CA PRO A 18 17.99 -16.04 6.03
C PRO A 18 18.87 -16.14 4.78
N SER A 19 18.36 -15.82 3.59
CA SER A 19 19.08 -16.02 2.33
C SER A 19 20.13 -14.95 2.02
N ALA A 20 20.00 -13.74 2.57
CA ALA A 20 20.92 -12.62 2.32
C ALA A 20 20.98 -11.63 3.50
N GLU A 21 22.14 -10.99 3.68
CA GLU A 21 22.48 -10.16 4.84
C GLU A 21 21.50 -9.00 5.09
N ASN A 22 21.07 -8.34 4.01
CA ASN A 22 20.23 -7.14 4.02
C ASN A 22 18.83 -7.39 3.44
N SER A 23 18.29 -8.60 3.59
CA SER A 23 16.96 -8.98 3.09
C SER A 23 15.91 -9.13 4.20
N LEU A 24 14.66 -8.87 3.84
CA LEU A 24 13.50 -8.90 4.75
C LEU A 24 12.32 -9.58 4.07
N ASP A 25 11.69 -10.52 4.77
CA ASP A 25 10.42 -11.10 4.35
C ASP A 25 9.26 -10.34 4.99
N ILE A 26 8.27 -9.97 4.18
CA ILE A 26 7.03 -9.33 4.63
C ILE A 26 5.81 -9.95 3.93
N PHE A 27 4.67 -9.85 4.59
CA PHE A 27 3.37 -10.19 3.99
C PHE A 27 2.51 -8.92 3.94
N VAL A 28 2.04 -8.57 2.74
CA VAL A 28 1.32 -7.32 2.47
C VAL A 28 -0.06 -7.64 1.91
N VAL A 29 -1.10 -7.02 2.47
CA VAL A 29 -2.49 -7.20 2.03
C VAL A 29 -3.21 -5.85 2.00
N ALA A 30 -3.98 -5.61 0.96
CA ALA A 30 -4.86 -4.45 0.83
C ALA A 30 -6.09 -4.79 -0.02
N ASP A 31 -7.13 -3.96 0.02
CA ASP A 31 -8.20 -4.03 -0.97
C ASP A 31 -7.69 -3.54 -2.33
N ASN A 32 -7.76 -4.41 -3.35
CA ASN A 32 -7.21 -4.14 -4.68
C ASN A 32 -8.07 -3.17 -5.51
N ILE A 33 -9.40 -3.15 -5.33
CA ILE A 33 -10.28 -2.24 -6.06
C ILE A 33 -10.27 -0.86 -5.40
N ARG A 34 -10.24 -0.81 -4.07
CA ARG A 34 -10.27 0.43 -3.29
C ARG A 34 -8.89 1.05 -3.16
N LYS A 35 -8.00 0.52 -2.30
CA LYS A 35 -6.66 1.09 -2.12
C LYS A 35 -5.79 0.86 -3.35
N GLY A 36 -5.88 -0.31 -3.98
CA GLY A 36 -5.09 -0.65 -5.16
C GLY A 36 -5.45 0.11 -6.44
N ALA A 37 -6.63 0.75 -6.51
CA ALA A 37 -7.06 1.52 -7.68
C ALA A 37 -7.74 2.85 -7.32
N ALA A 38 -9.00 2.81 -6.84
CA ALA A 38 -9.83 4.01 -6.72
C ALA A 38 -9.25 5.08 -5.78
N LEU A 39 -8.89 4.70 -4.55
CA LEU A 39 -8.35 5.63 -3.56
C LEU A 39 -6.96 6.14 -3.96
N ASN A 40 -6.12 5.30 -4.57
CA ASN A 40 -4.83 5.75 -5.08
C ASN A 40 -5.01 6.80 -6.20
N ALA A 41 -5.98 6.63 -7.11
CA ALA A 41 -6.26 7.60 -8.17
C ALA A 41 -6.69 8.96 -7.59
N VAL A 42 -7.59 8.95 -6.59
CA VAL A 42 -8.02 10.17 -5.89
C VAL A 42 -6.84 10.83 -5.16
N GLN A 43 -6.04 10.07 -4.42
CA GLN A 43 -4.89 10.61 -3.69
C GLN A 43 -3.82 11.22 -4.61
N ILE A 44 -3.63 10.66 -5.81
CA ILE A 44 -2.75 11.26 -6.83
C ILE A 44 -3.33 12.59 -7.30
N ALA A 45 -4.63 12.65 -7.61
CA ALA A 45 -5.27 13.89 -8.03
C ALA A 45 -5.23 14.98 -6.93
N GLU A 46 -5.51 14.62 -5.68
CA GLU A 46 -5.33 15.49 -4.51
C GLU A 46 -3.90 16.01 -4.44
N LYS A 47 -2.91 15.13 -4.63
CA LYS A 47 -1.50 15.53 -4.60
C LYS A 47 -1.12 16.47 -5.75
N MET A 48 -1.68 16.25 -6.94
CA MET A 48 -1.46 17.14 -8.09
C MET A 48 -2.02 18.54 -7.84
N MET A 49 -3.20 18.66 -7.22
CA MET A 49 -3.76 19.95 -6.81
C MET A 49 -2.88 20.65 -5.76
N GLU A 50 -2.40 19.93 -4.75
CA GLU A 50 -1.46 20.47 -3.74
C GLU A 50 -0.17 21.01 -4.38
N MET A 51 0.31 20.34 -5.44
CA MET A 51 1.53 20.71 -6.15
C MET A 51 1.30 21.78 -7.23
N GLY A 52 0.06 22.21 -7.48
CA GLY A 52 -0.29 23.15 -8.55
C GLY A 52 -0.04 22.61 -9.95
N LEU A 53 -0.13 21.28 -10.13
CA LEU A 53 0.00 20.62 -11.42
C LEU A 53 -1.31 20.60 -12.22
N ILE A 54 -2.43 20.83 -11.53
CA ILE A 54 -3.78 21.07 -12.06
C ILE A 54 -4.49 22.11 -11.18
#